data_AF-A0A2E4FCD8-F1
#
_entry.id   AF-A0A2E4FCD8-F1
#
_cell.length_a   1.000
_cell.length_b   1.000
_cell.length_c   1.000
_cell.angle_alpha   90.00
_cell.angle_beta   90.00
_cell.angle_gamma   90.00
#
_symmetry.space_group_name_H-M   'P 1'
#
loop_
_entity.id
_entity.type
_entity.pdbx_description
1 polymer ?
#
loop_
_entity_poly.entity_id
_entity_poly.type
_entity_poly.pdbx_seq_one_letter_code
_entity_poly.pdbx_strand_id
1 'polypeptide(L)'
;MAPIYESFKLQGLELIWVFSEDKNGEPASDQFVNHFVNNAVAPVLFPVLRDPGFQKIFDVLPGEGQLPVQFLIDPRDMTLRYVAPNSTAIAYDILSELMDEPL
;
A
#
# COMPACT_ATOMS: atom_id res chain seq x y z
N MET A 1 -11.07 11.39 -13.72
CA MET A 1 -9.88 10.54 -13.85
C MET A 1 -10.34 9.10 -13.61
N ALA A 2 -9.84 8.12 -14.37
CA ALA A 2 -10.06 6.73 -13.98
C ALA A 2 -9.25 6.49 -12.69
N PRO A 3 -9.80 5.79 -11.67
CA PRO A 3 -9.05 5.45 -10.46
C PRO A 3 -7.71 4.81 -10.82
N ILE A 4 -6.64 5.20 -10.13
CA ILE A 4 -5.25 4.74 -10.40
C ILE A 4 -5.18 3.20 -10.54
N TYR A 5 -5.93 2.47 -9.72
CA TYR A 5 -6.03 1.01 -9.79
C TYR A 5 -6.55 0.48 -11.14
N GLU A 6 -7.57 1.10 -11.72
CA GLU A 6 -8.10 0.67 -13.02
C GLU A 6 -7.05 0.86 -14.13
N SER A 7 -6.24 1.92 -14.03
CA SER A 7 -5.14 2.17 -14.96
C SER A 7 -4.05 1.10 -14.88
N PHE A 8 -3.75 0.58 -13.68
CA PHE A 8 -2.83 -0.55 -13.50
C PHE A 8 -3.42 -1.84 -14.07
N LYS A 9 -4.70 -2.11 -13.80
CA LYS A 9 -5.37 -3.30 -14.36
C LYS A 9 -5.40 -3.33 -15.87
N LEU A 10 -5.66 -2.18 -16.51
CA LEU A 10 -5.61 -2.07 -17.98
C LEU A 10 -4.21 -2.37 -18.56
N GLN A 11 -3.15 -2.21 -17.75
CA GLN A 11 -1.77 -2.54 -18.11
C GLN A 11 -1.39 -3.99 -17.72
N GLY A 12 -2.34 -4.78 -17.22
CA GLY A 12 -2.08 -6.14 -16.74
C GLY A 12 -1.36 -6.21 -15.40
N LEU A 13 -1.39 -5.12 -14.62
CA LEU A 13 -0.81 -5.03 -13.29
C LEU A 13 -1.89 -5.20 -12.21
N GLU A 14 -1.54 -5.92 -11.15
CA GLU A 14 -2.35 -6.03 -9.95
C GLU A 14 -1.70 -5.22 -8.82
N LEU A 15 -2.53 -4.46 -8.09
CA LEU A 15 -2.09 -3.66 -6.95
C LEU A 15 -2.36 -4.43 -5.66
N ILE A 16 -1.39 -4.45 -4.76
CA ILE A 16 -1.55 -4.96 -3.38
C ILE A 16 -0.99 -3.89 -2.45
N TRP A 17 -1.75 -3.55 -1.43
CA TRP A 17 -1.29 -2.64 -0.37
C TRP A 17 -0.90 -3.44 0.87
N VAL A 18 0.22 -3.09 1.50
CA VAL A 18 0.67 -3.74 2.73
C VAL A 18 0.93 -2.70 3.80
N PHE A 19 0.24 -2.81 4.94
CA PHE A 19 0.51 -1.99 6.12
C PHE A 19 1.50 -2.69 7.04
N SER A 20 2.64 -2.05 7.28
CA SER A 20 3.58 -2.45 8.34
C SER A 20 3.29 -1.75 9.65
N GLU A 21 3.02 -0.45 9.58
CA GLU A 21 2.79 0.42 10.72
C GLU A 21 1.52 1.26 10.54
N ASP A 22 0.95 1.69 11.66
CA ASP A 22 -0.10 2.70 11.71
C ASP A 22 0.49 4.12 11.68
N LYS A 23 -0.37 5.13 11.72
CA LYS A 23 0.04 6.55 11.72
C LYS A 23 0.93 6.99 12.90
N ASN A 24 1.01 6.18 13.95
CA ASN A 24 1.81 6.45 15.14
C ASN A 24 3.16 5.72 15.10
N GLY A 25 3.44 4.96 14.03
CA GLY A 25 4.63 4.11 13.92
C GLY A 25 4.52 2.81 14.70
N GLU A 26 3.32 2.43 15.15
CA GLU A 26 3.08 1.18 15.86
C GLU A 26 2.70 0.08 14.86
N PRO A 27 2.90 -1.22 15.17
CA PRO A 27 2.50 -2.31 14.29
C PRO A 27 1.04 -2.20 13.86
N ALA A 28 0.80 -2.27 12.55
CA ALA A 28 -0.56 -2.26 12.03
C ALA A 28 -1.36 -3.43 12.64
N SER A 29 -2.56 -3.14 13.13
CA SER A 29 -3.49 -4.11 13.69
C SER A 29 -4.55 -4.54 12.66
N ASP A 30 -5.18 -5.70 12.85
CA ASP A 30 -6.29 -6.12 11.99
C ASP A 30 -7.47 -5.13 12.06
N GLN A 31 -7.69 -4.51 13.23
CA GLN A 31 -8.71 -3.47 13.39
C GLN A 31 -8.41 -2.24 12.53
N PHE A 32 -7.14 -1.82 12.48
CA PHE A 32 -6.72 -0.69 11.64
C PHE A 32 -6.92 -0.99 10.16
N VAL A 33 -6.48 -2.17 9.69
CA VAL A 33 -6.67 -2.58 8.29
C VAL A 33 -8.15 -2.67 7.93
N ASN A 34 -8.97 -3.27 8.80
CA ASN A 34 -10.42 -3.34 8.58
C ASN A 34 -11.07 -1.96 8.59
N HIS A 35 -10.62 -1.06 9.47
CA HIS A 35 -11.11 0.32 9.50
C HIS A 35 -10.77 1.05 8.20
N PHE A 36 -9.55 0.92 7.70
CA PHE A 36 -9.11 1.49 6.43
C PHE A 36 -9.97 0.98 5.25
N VAL A 37 -10.18 -0.33 5.16
CA VAL A 37 -10.96 -0.93 4.07
C VAL A 37 -12.43 -0.51 4.10
N ASN A 38 -13.04 -0.42 5.29
CA ASN A 38 -14.48 -0.16 5.43
C ASN A 38 -14.86 1.32 5.47
N ASN A 39 -13.95 2.21 5.84
CA ASN A 39 -14.23 3.66 5.99
C ASN A 39 -13.53 4.52 4.94
N ALA A 40 -12.93 3.90 3.94
CA ALA A 40 -12.43 4.57 2.76
C ALA A 40 -13.55 5.32 2.02
N VAL A 41 -13.33 6.59 1.68
CA VAL A 41 -14.24 7.45 0.91
C VAL A 41 -14.67 6.80 -0.41
N ALA A 42 -13.74 6.08 -1.05
CA ALA A 42 -14.01 5.26 -2.21
C ALA A 42 -13.83 3.77 -1.86
N PRO A 43 -14.64 2.86 -2.44
CA PRO A 43 -14.46 1.42 -2.24
C PRO A 43 -13.03 1.00 -2.56
N VAL A 44 -12.36 0.31 -1.63
CA VAL A 44 -11.05 -0.27 -1.88
C VAL A 44 -11.21 -1.48 -2.81
N LEU A 45 -10.70 -1.37 -4.04
CA LEU A 45 -10.88 -2.37 -5.10
C LEU A 45 -9.72 -3.37 -5.20
N PHE A 46 -8.73 -3.28 -4.32
CA PHE A 46 -7.52 -4.08 -4.32
C PHE A 46 -7.27 -4.74 -2.95
N PRO A 47 -6.52 -5.86 -2.88
CA PRO A 47 -6.17 -6.47 -1.61
C PRO A 47 -5.34 -5.55 -0.71
N VAL A 48 -5.74 -5.48 0.56
CA VAL A 48 -4.98 -4.81 1.62
C VAL A 48 -4.54 -5.86 2.62
N LEU A 49 -3.24 -5.93 2.87
CA LEU A 49 -2.61 -6.89 3.76
C LEU A 49 -1.96 -6.18 4.95
N ARG A 50 -1.73 -6.96 6.00
CA ARG A 50 -0.97 -6.56 7.18
C ARG A 50 0.36 -7.29 7.17
N ASP A 51 1.45 -6.58 7.47
CA ASP A 51 2.71 -7.23 7.83
C ASP A 51 2.58 -7.78 9.26
N PRO A 52 2.53 -9.11 9.45
CA PRO A 52 2.31 -9.70 10.77
C PRO A 52 3.49 -9.50 11.72
N GLY A 53 4.67 -9.19 11.20
CA GLY A 53 5.90 -9.14 11.97
C GLY A 53 6.42 -7.75 12.31
N PHE A 54 5.71 -6.70 11.89
CA PHE A 54 6.13 -5.30 11.95
C PHE A 54 7.45 -5.06 11.20
N GLN A 55 7.34 -4.44 10.01
CA GLN A 55 8.48 -4.15 9.14
C GLN A 55 9.28 -5.37 8.65
N LYS A 56 8.79 -6.61 8.85
CA LYS A 56 9.41 -7.84 8.31
C LYS A 56 9.40 -7.89 6.79
N ILE A 57 8.50 -7.16 6.14
CA ILE A 57 8.53 -7.03 4.69
C ILE A 57 9.88 -6.46 4.19
N PHE A 58 10.57 -5.67 5.03
CA PHE A 58 11.89 -5.13 4.70
C PHE A 58 13.04 -6.11 4.93
N ASP A 59 12.82 -7.24 5.62
CA ASP A 59 13.80 -8.33 5.67
C ASP A 59 14.06 -8.92 4.27
N VAL A 60 13.09 -8.76 3.35
CA VAL A 60 13.10 -9.36 2.01
C VAL A 60 13.05 -8.34 0.87
N LEU A 61 12.63 -7.10 1.15
CA LEU A 61 12.55 -6.01 0.16
C LEU A 61 13.38 -4.79 0.60
N PRO A 62 14.11 -4.15 -0.32
CA PRO A 62 14.90 -2.97 0.00
C PRO A 62 13.99 -1.76 0.27
N GLY A 63 14.18 -1.07 1.40
CA GLY A 63 13.39 0.14 1.68
C GLY A 63 13.24 0.56 3.14
N GLU A 64 14.12 0.10 4.04
CA GLU A 64 14.06 0.43 5.46
C GLU A 64 13.93 1.94 5.69
N GLY A 65 12.94 2.35 6.49
CA GLY A 65 12.76 3.72 6.98
C GLY A 65 12.24 4.76 5.98
N GLN A 66 11.84 4.39 4.75
CA GLN A 66 11.33 5.34 3.74
C GLN A 66 9.92 5.00 3.24
N LEU A 67 8.96 4.95 4.16
CA LEU A 67 7.55 4.73 3.83
C LEU A 67 6.89 6.01 3.26
N PRO A 68 6.01 5.90 2.26
CA PRO A 68 5.62 4.68 1.54
C PRO A 68 6.64 4.29 0.45
N VAL A 69 6.94 2.99 0.36
CA VAL A 69 7.76 2.39 -0.71
C VAL A 69 6.86 1.64 -1.68
N GLN A 70 7.09 1.83 -2.98
CA GLN A 70 6.44 1.05 -4.02
C GLN A 70 7.40 0.03 -4.62
N PHE A 71 6.86 -1.16 -4.89
CA PHE A 71 7.58 -2.27 -5.49
C PHE A 71 6.84 -2.75 -6.74
N LEU A 72 7.60 -3.07 -7.80
CA LEU A 72 7.09 -3.84 -8.92
C LEU A 72 7.74 -5.22 -8.89
N ILE A 73 6.92 -6.25 -8.73
CA ILE A 73 7.37 -7.65 -8.68
C ILE A 73 6.81 -8.36 -9.90
N ASP A 74 7.66 -9.10 -10.62
CA ASP A 74 7.20 -9.98 -11.70
C ASP A 74 6.70 -11.30 -11.10
N PRO A 75 5.40 -11.64 -11.22
CA PRO A 75 4.84 -12.81 -10.55
C PRO A 75 5.31 -14.13 -11.16
N ARG A 76 5.95 -14.12 -12.34
CA ARG A 76 6.39 -15.35 -13.02
C ARG A 76 7.65 -15.94 -12.40
N ASP A 77 8.54 -15.07 -11.94
CA ASP A 77 9.84 -15.43 -11.37
C ASP A 77 10.07 -14.83 -9.97
N MET A 78 9.08 -14.13 -9.43
CA MET A 78 9.12 -13.43 -8.14
C MET A 78 10.27 -12.43 -8.03
N THR A 79 10.76 -11.91 -9.16
CA THR A 79 11.87 -10.96 -9.16
C THR A 79 11.37 -9.53 -8.95
N LEU A 80 12.11 -8.79 -8.13
CA LEU A 80 11.92 -7.36 -7.95
C LEU A 80 12.42 -6.62 -9.20
N ARG A 81 11.52 -5.94 -9.91
CA ARG A 81 11.81 -5.19 -11.14
C ARG A 81 12.05 -3.71 -10.88
N TYR A 82 11.40 -3.14 -9.86
CA TYR A 82 11.46 -1.71 -9.58
C TYR A 82 11.18 -1.41 -8.10
N VAL A 83 11.82 -0.35 -7.60
CA VAL A 83 11.65 0.19 -6.23
C VAL A 83 11.55 1.71 -6.35
N ALA A 84 10.47 2.30 -5.81
CA ALA A 84 10.33 3.75 -5.65
C ALA A 84 10.16 4.09 -4.16
N PRO A 85 11.23 4.52 -3.48
CA PRO A 85 11.13 5.01 -2.11
C PRO A 85 10.46 6.39 -2.09
N ASN A 86 9.78 6.72 -0.98
CA ASN A 86 9.06 7.99 -0.81
C ASN A 86 8.17 8.32 -2.01
N SER A 87 7.46 7.31 -2.52
CA SER A 87 6.54 7.42 -3.65
C SER A 87 5.24 8.09 -3.21
N THR A 88 5.40 9.27 -2.60
CA THR A 88 4.35 10.07 -2.01
C THR A 88 3.35 10.50 -3.06
N ALA A 89 3.67 10.67 -4.33
CA ALA A 89 2.68 11.09 -5.34
C ALA A 89 1.49 10.13 -5.46
N ILE A 90 1.72 8.83 -5.69
CA ILE A 90 0.63 7.84 -5.83
C ILE A 90 0.02 7.50 -4.46
N ALA A 91 0.84 7.47 -3.41
CA ALA A 91 0.34 7.22 -2.07
C ALA A 91 -0.51 8.38 -1.55
N TYR A 92 -0.17 9.65 -1.83
CA TYR A 92 -0.99 10.81 -1.51
C TYR A 92 -2.19 10.91 -2.43
N ASP A 93 -2.12 10.61 -3.73
CA ASP A 93 -3.33 10.64 -4.57
C ASP A 93 -4.36 9.61 -4.06
N ILE A 94 -3.91 8.41 -3.68
CA ILE A 94 -4.78 7.40 -3.06
C ILE A 94 -5.19 7.81 -1.63
N LEU A 95 -4.28 8.26 -0.76
CA LEU A 95 -4.59 8.56 0.64
C LEU A 95 -5.35 9.89 0.81
N SER A 96 -5.08 10.91 0.00
CA SER A 96 -5.76 12.22 0.04
C SER A 96 -7.20 12.11 -0.44
N GLU A 97 -7.50 11.19 -1.35
CA GLU A 97 -8.89 10.82 -1.66
C GLU A 97 -9.59 10.07 -0.51
N LEU A 98 -8.85 9.53 0.48
CA LEU A 98 -9.37 8.62 1.51
C LEU A 98 -9.28 9.15 2.96
N MET A 99 -8.59 10.27 3.23
CA MET A 99 -8.23 10.73 4.58
C MET A 99 -8.86 12.06 5.02
N ASP A 100 -9.91 12.55 4.35
CA ASP A 100 -10.53 13.86 4.64
C ASP A 100 -11.50 13.87 5.84
N GLU A 101 -11.41 12.93 6.80
CA GLU A 101 -12.18 13.00 8.05
C GLU A 101 -11.32 12.87 9.33
N PRO A 102 -11.65 13.64 10.39
CA PRO A 102 -10.97 13.56 11.67
C PRO A 102 -11.32 12.25 12.39
N LEU A 103 -10.30 11.64 13.01
CA LEU A 103 -10.43 10.53 13.96
C LEU A 103 -11.18 10.93 15.23
#